data_AF-A0A7X3G8G4-F1
#
_entry.id   AF-A0A7X3G8G4-F1
#
_cell.length_a   1.000
_cell.length_b   1.000
_cell.length_c   1.000
_cell.angle_alpha   90.00
_cell.angle_beta   90.00
_cell.angle_gamma   90.00
#
_symmetry.space_group_name_H-M   'P 1'
#
loop_
_entity.id
_entity.type
_entity.pdbx_description
1 polymer ?
#
loop_
_entity_poly.entity_id
_entity_poly.type
_entity_poly.pdbx_seq_one_letter_code
_entity_poly.pdbx_strand_id
1 'polypeptide(L)'
;MKKHKFLLVSICFLLILLAQPQNFIFLRNLFTYQNLASQLNLSDSPEEKNSGSDSAHQRQNEDLKSKVFDGQNQVLVVNEVAQFRTEDLSLENGSWEKYSDLDSLNRVGVAEAMLGQELMPTSDREDISSVIPTGWKNKRIVFNGKQDYLYNRSHLIAFQLGAENANVRNLFTGTRALNANFEDEKSSMVYYENSIANYIVE
;
A
#
# COMPACT_ATOMS: atom_id res chain seq x y z
N MET A 1 -36.05 30.70 -21.17
CA MET A 1 -36.38 30.27 -19.78
C MET A 1 -35.95 28.85 -19.40
N LYS A 2 -35.70 27.89 -20.33
CA LYS A 2 -35.32 26.50 -19.98
C LYS A 2 -33.82 26.30 -19.64
N LYS A 3 -32.89 27.05 -20.25
CA LYS A 3 -31.44 26.92 -20.01
C LYS A 3 -30.99 27.23 -18.57
N HIS A 4 -31.52 28.29 -17.96
CA HIS A 4 -31.16 28.67 -16.59
C HIS A 4 -31.67 27.67 -15.54
N LYS A 5 -32.79 26.99 -15.80
CA LYS A 5 -33.30 25.92 -14.93
C LYS A 5 -32.43 24.67 -14.99
N PHE A 6 -31.91 24.31 -16.17
CA PHE A 6 -31.01 23.17 -16.33
C PHE A 6 -29.64 23.40 -15.68
N LEU A 7 -29.11 24.63 -15.79
CA LEU A 7 -27.88 25.03 -15.10
C LEU A 7 -28.04 24.96 -13.58
N LEU A 8 -29.16 25.47 -13.05
CA LEU A 8 -29.45 25.44 -11.61
C LEU A 8 -29.54 24.00 -11.09
N VAL A 9 -30.22 23.11 -11.82
CA VAL A 9 -30.32 21.69 -11.47
C VAL A 9 -28.95 21.00 -11.49
N SER A 10 -28.11 21.30 -12.48
CA SER A 10 -26.74 20.75 -12.55
C SER A 10 -25.87 21.23 -11.39
N ILE A 11 -25.96 22.51 -11.02
CA ILE A 11 -25.23 23.07 -9.86
C ILE A 11 -25.70 22.41 -8.56
N CYS A 12 -27.01 22.27 -8.36
CA CYS A 12 -27.55 21.57 -7.18
C CYS A 12 -27.08 20.11 -7.13
N PHE A 13 -27.02 19.41 -8.27
CA PHE A 13 -26.52 18.04 -8.32
C PHE A 13 -25.03 17.94 -7.99
N LEU A 14 -24.21 18.87 -8.48
CA LEU A 14 -22.78 18.97 -8.14
C LEU A 14 -22.57 19.27 -6.65
N LEU A 15 -23.36 20.18 -6.07
CA LEU A 15 -23.30 20.49 -4.64
C LEU A 15 -23.68 19.28 -3.79
N ILE A 16 -24.71 18.51 -4.19
CA ILE A 16 -25.10 17.27 -3.50
C ILE A 16 -23.98 16.23 -3.60
N LEU A 17 -23.38 16.06 -4.78
CA LEU A 17 -22.24 15.15 -4.98
C LEU A 17 -21.05 15.55 -4.10
N LEU A 18 -20.70 16.83 -4.04
CA LEU A 18 -19.59 17.32 -3.21
C LEU A 18 -19.87 17.28 -1.70
N ALA A 19 -21.14 17.38 -1.30
CA ALA A 19 -21.54 17.28 0.10
C ALA A 19 -21.42 15.86 0.68
N GLN A 20 -21.33 14.83 -0.17
CA GLN A 20 -21.12 13.46 0.30
C GLN A 20 -19.65 13.27 0.71
N PRO A 21 -19.36 12.86 1.96
CA PRO A 21 -17.99 12.73 2.46
C PRO A 21 -17.11 11.81 1.61
N GLN A 22 -17.69 10.73 1.07
CA GLN A 22 -16.98 9.77 0.23
C GLN A 22 -16.51 10.39 -1.09
N ASN A 23 -17.34 11.22 -1.73
CA ASN A 23 -16.99 11.89 -2.98
C ASN A 23 -15.93 12.98 -2.74
N PHE A 24 -16.02 13.69 -1.62
CA PHE A 24 -15.01 14.69 -1.25
C PHE A 24 -13.64 14.04 -0.98
N ILE A 25 -13.60 12.93 -0.24
CA ILE A 25 -12.37 12.16 -0.01
C ILE A 25 -11.81 11.64 -1.33
N PHE A 26 -12.66 11.09 -2.21
CA PHE A 26 -12.25 10.64 -3.54
C PHE A 26 -11.62 11.76 -4.36
N LEU A 27 -12.28 12.91 -4.45
CA LEU A 27 -11.78 14.07 -5.21
C LEU A 27 -10.49 14.62 -4.61
N ARG A 28 -10.39 14.72 -3.27
CA ARG A 28 -9.15 15.10 -2.60
C ARG A 28 -8.02 14.16 -2.99
N ASN A 29 -8.25 12.85 -2.94
CA ASN A 29 -7.22 11.88 -3.30
C ASN A 29 -6.82 11.96 -4.79
N LEU A 30 -7.81 12.13 -5.67
CA LEU A 30 -7.64 12.29 -7.11
C LEU A 30 -6.71 13.46 -7.48
N PHE A 31 -6.84 14.60 -6.80
CA PHE A 31 -6.04 15.79 -7.10
C PHE A 31 -4.75 15.93 -6.28
N THR A 32 -4.59 15.15 -5.20
CA THR A 32 -3.45 15.30 -4.27
C THR A 32 -2.42 14.18 -4.40
N TYR A 33 -2.87 12.93 -4.60
CA TYR A 33 -2.02 11.74 -4.46
C TYR A 33 -1.95 10.88 -5.73
N GLN A 34 -2.71 11.23 -6.77
CA GLN A 34 -2.62 10.58 -8.07
C GLN A 34 -1.91 11.49 -9.07
N ASN A 35 -1.15 10.88 -9.98
CA ASN A 35 -0.52 11.59 -11.09
C ASN A 35 -1.52 11.82 -12.23
N LEU A 36 -1.63 13.05 -12.75
CA LEU A 36 -2.53 13.36 -13.87
C LEU A 36 -2.22 12.53 -15.13
N ALA A 37 -0.96 12.16 -15.35
CA ALA A 37 -0.56 11.29 -16.45
C ALA A 37 -1.14 9.89 -16.32
N SER A 38 -1.27 9.34 -15.11
CA SER A 38 -1.89 8.03 -14.89
C SER A 38 -3.40 8.06 -15.11
N GLN A 39 -4.06 9.19 -14.82
CA GLN A 39 -5.48 9.38 -15.12
C GLN A 39 -5.79 9.42 -16.62
N LEU A 40 -4.85 9.91 -17.42
CA LEU A 40 -4.99 10.00 -18.87
C LEU A 40 -4.52 8.72 -19.59
N ASN A 41 -4.14 7.67 -18.86
CA ASN A 41 -3.45 6.49 -19.39
C ASN A 41 -2.22 6.86 -20.25
N LEU A 42 -1.58 7.99 -19.91
CA LEU A 42 -0.38 8.49 -20.59
C LEU A 42 0.90 8.12 -19.83
N SER A 43 0.78 7.65 -18.58
CA SER A 43 1.88 7.02 -17.88
C SER A 43 1.88 5.52 -18.13
N ASP A 44 3.06 4.94 -18.25
CA ASP A 44 3.23 3.50 -18.08
C ASP A 44 2.59 3.07 -16.75
N SER A 45 1.95 1.90 -16.74
CA SER A 45 1.43 1.26 -15.53
C SER A 45 2.50 1.28 -14.44
N PRO A 46 2.16 1.35 -13.14
CA PRO A 46 3.14 1.18 -12.05
C PRO A 46 3.80 -0.22 -12.02
N GLU A 47 3.60 -1.04 -13.06
CA GLU A 47 4.44 -2.19 -13.36
C GLU A 47 5.92 -1.77 -13.38
N GLU A 48 6.73 -2.58 -12.70
CA GLU A 48 8.14 -2.36 -12.45
C GLU A 48 8.88 -1.87 -13.69
N LYS A 49 9.57 -0.73 -13.54
CA LYS A 49 10.47 -0.18 -14.56
C LYS A 49 11.65 -1.13 -14.75
N ASN A 50 11.55 -2.10 -15.66
CA ASN A 50 12.72 -2.84 -16.15
C ASN A 50 12.59 -3.38 -17.58
N SER A 51 12.93 -2.52 -18.55
CA SER A 51 12.89 -2.75 -20.00
C SER A 51 13.90 -3.79 -20.56
N GLY A 52 14.45 -4.67 -19.72
CA GLY A 52 15.41 -5.71 -20.12
C GLY A 52 15.02 -7.14 -19.76
N SER A 53 13.93 -7.35 -19.01
CA SER A 53 13.59 -8.65 -18.39
C SER A 53 12.14 -9.12 -18.64
N ASP A 54 11.45 -8.49 -19.59
CA ASP A 54 10.00 -8.60 -19.78
C ASP A 54 9.49 -10.03 -19.92
N SER A 55 10.17 -10.90 -20.68
CA SER A 55 9.63 -12.26 -20.92
C SER A 55 9.73 -13.20 -19.70
N ALA A 56 10.72 -12.99 -18.82
CA ALA A 56 10.91 -13.84 -17.64
C ALA A 56 9.94 -13.43 -16.53
N HIS A 57 9.84 -12.12 -16.25
CA HIS A 57 8.88 -11.58 -15.29
C HIS A 57 7.45 -11.84 -15.73
N GLN A 58 7.13 -11.69 -17.02
CA GLN A 58 5.79 -12.01 -17.53
C GLN A 58 5.44 -13.49 -17.32
N ARG A 59 6.38 -14.42 -17.55
CA ARG A 59 6.17 -15.84 -17.26
C ARG A 59 5.98 -16.10 -15.76
N GLN A 60 6.79 -15.48 -14.91
CA GLN A 60 6.68 -15.60 -13.46
C GLN A 60 5.34 -15.06 -12.95
N ASN A 61 4.89 -13.91 -13.47
CA ASN A 61 3.59 -13.32 -13.12
C ASN A 61 2.42 -14.21 -13.55
N GLU A 62 2.47 -14.82 -14.74
CA GLU A 62 1.45 -15.78 -15.16
C GLU A 62 1.49 -17.06 -14.30
N ASP A 63 2.67 -17.53 -13.88
CA ASP A 63 2.78 -18.66 -12.93
C ASP A 63 2.18 -18.30 -11.57
N LEU A 64 2.54 -17.15 -10.99
CA LEU A 64 2.00 -16.65 -9.72
C LEU A 64 0.48 -16.50 -9.78
N LYS A 65 -0.04 -15.94 -10.87
CA LYS A 65 -1.48 -15.79 -11.11
C LYS A 65 -2.21 -17.12 -11.21
N SER A 66 -1.53 -18.18 -11.65
CA SER A 66 -2.11 -19.53 -11.75
C SER A 66 -2.11 -20.30 -10.42
N LYS A 67 -1.40 -19.82 -9.39
CA LYS A 67 -1.32 -20.47 -8.08
C LYS A 67 -2.70 -20.50 -7.42
N VAL A 68 -3.01 -21.63 -6.79
CA VAL A 68 -4.22 -21.82 -5.99
C VAL A 68 -3.79 -22.05 -4.55
N PHE A 69 -4.43 -21.34 -3.62
CA PHE A 69 -4.17 -21.50 -2.20
C PHE A 69 -4.46 -22.94 -1.75
N ASP A 70 -3.48 -23.57 -1.12
CA ASP A 70 -3.53 -24.98 -0.69
C ASP A 70 -4.23 -25.17 0.67
N GLY A 71 -4.70 -24.09 1.29
CA GLY A 71 -5.34 -24.09 2.60
C GLY A 71 -4.39 -23.96 3.79
N GLN A 72 -3.07 -23.95 3.56
CA GLN A 72 -2.06 -23.97 4.62
C GLN A 72 -1.02 -22.85 4.45
N ASN A 73 -0.45 -22.69 3.26
CA ASN A 73 0.68 -21.80 3.01
C ASN A 73 0.20 -20.43 2.51
N GLN A 74 0.21 -19.44 3.40
CA GLN A 74 -0.16 -18.05 3.08
C GLN A 74 1.00 -17.26 2.45
N VAL A 75 2.22 -17.78 2.55
CA VAL A 75 3.44 -17.15 2.02
C VAL A 75 3.99 -17.98 0.87
N LEU A 76 4.33 -17.29 -0.22
CA LEU A 76 4.97 -17.86 -1.39
C LEU A 76 6.36 -17.23 -1.54
N VAL A 77 7.37 -18.07 -1.77
CA VAL A 77 8.71 -17.61 -2.16
C VAL A 77 8.68 -17.33 -3.67
N VAL A 78 8.90 -16.07 -4.04
CA VAL A 78 8.89 -15.65 -5.46
C VAL A 78 10.27 -15.84 -6.09
N ASN A 79 11.34 -15.52 -5.34
CA ASN A 79 12.72 -15.67 -5.75
C ASN A 79 13.54 -16.30 -4.61
N GLU A 80 14.45 -17.21 -4.93
CA GLU A 80 15.36 -17.84 -3.96
C GLU A 80 16.35 -16.85 -3.34
N VAL A 81 16.66 -15.76 -4.07
CA VAL A 81 17.53 -14.67 -3.62
C VAL A 81 16.98 -13.32 -4.06
N ALA A 82 17.32 -12.25 -3.34
CA ALA A 82 16.96 -10.89 -3.71
C ALA A 82 17.59 -10.50 -5.07
N GLN A 83 16.86 -9.68 -5.85
CA GLN A 83 17.24 -9.31 -7.22
C GLN A 83 17.65 -7.84 -7.36
N PHE A 84 18.09 -7.20 -6.27
CA PHE A 84 18.58 -5.82 -6.28
C PHE A 84 19.75 -5.65 -7.24
N ARG A 85 19.76 -4.53 -7.97
CA ARG A 85 20.87 -4.12 -8.83
C ARG A 85 21.96 -3.44 -8.03
N THR A 86 23.13 -3.31 -8.64
CA THR A 86 24.24 -2.56 -8.04
C THR A 86 23.84 -1.12 -7.71
N GLU A 87 23.02 -0.49 -8.53
CA GLU A 87 22.54 0.87 -8.29
C GLU A 87 21.58 0.94 -7.08
N ASP A 88 20.73 -0.07 -6.89
CA ASP A 88 19.77 -0.15 -5.78
C ASP A 88 20.48 -0.31 -4.43
N LEU A 89 21.69 -0.90 -4.44
CA LEU A 89 22.52 -1.15 -3.27
C LEU A 89 23.43 0.05 -2.91
N SER A 90 23.33 1.16 -3.64
CA SER A 90 24.15 2.35 -3.36
C SER A 90 23.76 3.01 -2.04
N LEU A 91 24.77 3.25 -1.19
CA LEU A 91 24.62 3.96 0.09
C LEU A 91 24.86 5.48 -0.03
N GLU A 92 25.10 6.00 -1.23
CA GLU A 92 25.45 7.42 -1.44
C GLU A 92 24.38 8.39 -0.92
N ASN A 93 23.11 7.96 -0.89
CA ASN A 93 21.98 8.75 -0.41
C ASN A 93 21.65 8.50 1.08
N GLY A 94 22.45 7.71 1.80
CA GLY A 94 22.11 7.25 3.15
C GLY A 94 20.81 6.45 3.17
N SER A 95 20.08 6.49 4.29
CA SER A 95 18.74 5.94 4.31
C SER A 95 17.68 6.86 3.72
N TRP A 96 16.73 6.24 3.03
CA TRP A 96 15.63 6.93 2.36
C TRP A 96 14.43 6.01 2.17
N GLU A 97 13.26 6.62 1.98
CA GLU A 97 12.03 5.94 1.60
C GLU A 97 11.43 6.64 0.38
N LYS A 98 10.83 5.85 -0.50
CA LYS A 98 10.14 6.34 -1.68
C LYS A 98 8.86 5.56 -1.89
N TYR A 99 7.77 6.30 -1.98
CA TYR A 99 6.44 5.76 -2.20
C TYR A 99 5.91 6.23 -3.56
N SER A 100 5.40 5.29 -4.35
CA SER A 100 4.69 5.63 -5.58
C SER A 100 3.44 6.44 -5.29
N ASP A 101 3.02 7.25 -6.26
CA ASP A 101 1.67 7.82 -6.25
C ASP A 101 0.62 6.72 -6.23
N LEU A 102 -0.56 7.05 -5.69
CA LEU A 102 -1.70 6.15 -5.75
C LEU A 102 -2.12 5.97 -7.21
N ASP A 103 -2.55 4.77 -7.56
CA ASP A 103 -3.12 4.54 -8.88
C ASP A 103 -4.52 5.15 -9.02
N SER A 104 -5.11 5.05 -10.23
CA SER A 104 -6.43 5.61 -10.52
C SER A 104 -7.58 5.05 -9.67
N LEU A 105 -7.36 3.91 -9.00
CA LEU A 105 -8.28 3.27 -8.07
C LEU A 105 -7.93 3.55 -6.59
N ASN A 106 -7.03 4.50 -6.34
CA ASN A 106 -6.49 4.85 -5.02
C ASN A 106 -5.76 3.69 -4.33
N ARG A 107 -5.21 2.73 -5.08
CA ARG A 107 -4.40 1.65 -4.53
C ARG A 107 -2.95 2.14 -4.38
N VAL A 108 -2.29 1.67 -3.32
CA VAL A 108 -0.86 1.88 -3.15
C VAL A 108 -0.08 1.21 -4.28
N GLY A 109 1.02 1.85 -4.70
CA GLY A 109 1.95 1.31 -5.68
C GLY A 109 3.21 0.76 -5.02
N VAL A 110 4.31 0.72 -5.78
CA VAL A 110 5.61 0.27 -5.29
C VAL A 110 6.12 1.20 -4.18
N ALA A 111 6.66 0.62 -3.11
CA ALA A 111 7.42 1.30 -2.08
C ALA A 111 8.85 0.75 -2.04
N GLU A 112 9.83 1.64 -1.99
CA GLU A 112 11.26 1.31 -2.01
C GLU A 112 11.93 2.02 -0.82
N ALA A 113 12.94 1.41 -0.22
CA ALA A 113 13.74 2.07 0.80
C ALA A 113 15.15 1.51 0.91
N MET A 114 16.08 2.38 1.29
CA MET A 114 17.35 2.01 1.91
C MET A 114 17.18 2.17 3.41
N LEU A 115 16.94 1.07 4.12
CA LEU A 115 16.63 1.11 5.55
C LEU A 115 17.91 1.28 6.39
N GLY A 116 17.80 2.07 7.46
CA GLY A 116 18.87 2.31 8.42
C GLY A 116 18.31 2.90 9.72
N GLN A 117 19.15 2.96 10.75
CA GLN A 117 18.74 3.35 12.10
C GLN A 117 18.16 4.77 12.14
N GLU A 118 18.56 5.65 11.23
CA GLU A 118 18.08 7.03 11.13
C GLU A 118 16.62 7.15 10.69
N LEU A 119 16.05 6.14 10.03
CA LEU A 119 14.63 6.08 9.66
C LEU A 119 13.77 5.45 10.75
N MET A 120 14.38 4.73 11.69
CA MET A 120 13.63 4.07 12.74
C MET A 120 12.99 5.09 13.69
N PRO A 121 11.77 4.82 14.18
CA PRO A 121 11.03 5.77 14.98
C PRO A 121 11.71 6.05 16.32
N THR A 122 11.77 7.33 16.69
CA THR A 122 12.24 7.80 18.01
C THR A 122 11.09 8.13 18.96
N SER A 123 9.84 8.00 18.49
CA SER A 123 8.61 8.26 19.24
C SER A 123 7.58 7.17 18.99
N ASP A 124 6.56 7.12 19.86
CA ASP A 124 5.44 6.19 19.69
C ASP A 124 4.66 6.49 18.40
N ARG A 125 4.05 5.44 17.86
CA ARG A 125 3.18 5.50 16.69
C ARG A 125 1.92 6.33 16.99
N GLU A 126 1.55 7.18 16.04
CA GLU A 126 0.36 8.02 16.11
C GLU A 126 -0.89 7.33 15.52
N ASP A 127 -2.06 7.95 15.72
CA ASP A 127 -3.30 7.47 15.13
C ASP A 127 -3.30 7.61 13.61
N ILE A 128 -3.64 6.52 12.92
CA ILE A 128 -3.74 6.45 11.47
C ILE A 128 -5.19 6.25 11.00
N SER A 129 -6.18 6.39 11.89
CA SER A 129 -7.58 6.12 11.60
C SER A 129 -8.17 7.00 10.49
N SER A 130 -7.55 8.17 10.24
CA SER A 130 -7.92 9.12 9.20
C SER A 130 -7.76 8.58 7.77
N VAL A 131 -6.92 7.57 7.56
CA VAL A 131 -6.72 6.94 6.25
C VAL A 131 -7.75 5.84 6.04
N ILE A 132 -8.47 5.88 4.93
CA ILE A 132 -9.43 4.82 4.53
C ILE A 132 -8.92 4.24 3.21
N PRO A 133 -8.13 3.14 3.26
CA PRO A 133 -7.54 2.57 2.05
C PRO A 133 -8.59 1.95 1.14
N THR A 134 -8.23 1.76 -0.13
CA THR A 134 -9.14 1.13 -1.10
C THR A 134 -9.60 -0.24 -0.63
N GLY A 135 -10.90 -0.52 -0.82
CA GLY A 135 -11.53 -1.79 -0.41
C GLY A 135 -11.91 -1.88 1.07
N TRP A 136 -11.75 -0.82 1.86
CA TRP A 136 -12.02 -0.85 3.31
C TRP A 136 -13.48 -1.19 3.65
N LYS A 137 -13.72 -2.45 4.07
CA LYS A 137 -15.00 -2.94 4.60
C LYS A 137 -14.75 -3.88 5.77
N ASN A 138 -14.86 -3.35 6.99
CA ASN A 138 -14.35 -4.04 8.17
C ASN A 138 -15.46 -4.75 8.98
N LYS A 139 -15.10 -5.82 9.68
CA LYS A 139 -15.98 -6.60 10.57
C LYS A 139 -15.18 -7.05 11.79
N ARG A 140 -15.79 -7.04 12.97
CA ARG A 140 -15.16 -7.64 14.16
C ARG A 140 -15.10 -9.16 14.06
N ILE A 141 -13.98 -9.73 14.45
CA ILE A 141 -13.69 -11.17 14.46
C ILE A 141 -13.00 -11.56 15.76
N VAL A 142 -12.96 -12.86 16.06
CA VAL A 142 -12.01 -13.40 17.03
C VAL A 142 -10.81 -13.91 16.26
N PHE A 143 -9.63 -13.42 16.59
CA PHE A 143 -8.37 -13.82 15.97
C PHE A 143 -7.29 -13.90 17.05
N ASN A 144 -6.48 -14.94 17.04
CA ASN A 144 -5.43 -15.23 18.03
C ASN A 144 -5.93 -15.11 19.48
N GLY A 145 -7.11 -15.70 19.74
CA GLY A 145 -7.78 -15.70 21.03
C GLY A 145 -8.38 -14.37 21.50
N LYS A 146 -8.36 -13.30 20.68
CA LYS A 146 -8.82 -11.96 21.07
C LYS A 146 -9.85 -11.38 20.11
N GLN A 147 -10.72 -10.50 20.62
CA GLN A 147 -11.61 -9.70 19.76
C GLN A 147 -10.78 -8.69 18.99
N ASP A 148 -10.88 -8.72 17.67
CA ASP A 148 -10.12 -7.87 16.75
C ASP A 148 -10.99 -7.51 15.52
N TYR A 149 -10.38 -6.89 14.51
CA TYR A 149 -11.00 -6.55 13.23
C TYR A 149 -10.45 -7.39 12.09
N LEU A 150 -11.26 -7.67 11.08
CA LEU A 150 -10.87 -8.45 9.91
C LEU A 150 -9.74 -7.79 9.12
N TYR A 151 -9.79 -6.46 9.00
CA TYR A 151 -8.81 -5.70 8.25
C TYR A 151 -8.07 -4.68 9.13
N ASN A 152 -6.78 -4.54 8.87
CA ASN A 152 -5.91 -3.47 9.37
C ASN A 152 -5.54 -2.52 8.24
N ARG A 153 -5.21 -1.29 8.62
CA ARG A 153 -4.45 -0.37 7.77
C ARG A 153 -3.00 -0.85 7.83
N SER A 154 -2.63 -1.70 6.88
CA SER A 154 -1.33 -2.36 6.83
C SER A 154 -0.36 -1.45 6.09
N HIS A 155 0.88 -1.43 6.55
CA HIS A 155 1.97 -0.62 5.98
C HIS A 155 2.69 -1.40 4.89
N LEU A 156 3.09 -0.78 3.77
CA LEU A 156 4.04 -1.41 2.82
C LEU A 156 5.44 -1.45 3.43
N ILE A 157 5.88 -0.34 4.02
CA ILE A 157 7.09 -0.23 4.85
C ILE A 157 6.64 0.04 6.27
N ALA A 158 6.95 -0.90 7.17
CA ALA A 158 6.49 -0.88 8.55
C ALA A 158 6.90 0.40 9.30
N PHE A 159 6.04 0.87 10.20
CA PHE A 159 6.36 2.02 11.07
C PHE A 159 7.70 1.84 11.82
N GLN A 160 8.02 0.61 12.26
CA GLN A 160 9.28 0.35 12.95
C GLN A 160 10.54 0.49 12.06
N LEU A 161 10.36 0.53 10.75
CA LEU A 161 11.44 0.63 9.76
C LEU A 161 11.56 2.04 9.16
N GLY A 162 10.44 2.78 9.03
CA GLY A 162 10.39 4.08 8.35
C GLY A 162 9.71 5.22 9.12
N ALA A 163 9.21 4.98 10.34
CA ALA A 163 8.52 5.97 11.18
C ALA A 163 7.26 6.65 10.57
N GLU A 164 6.81 6.24 9.39
CA GLU A 164 5.65 6.81 8.71
C GLU A 164 4.31 6.41 9.38
N ASN A 165 3.56 7.41 9.85
CA ASN A 165 2.23 7.20 10.45
C ASN A 165 1.12 7.11 9.38
N ALA A 166 0.35 8.18 9.19
CA ALA A 166 -0.86 8.20 8.36
C ALA A 166 -0.58 8.47 6.87
N ASN A 167 0.48 7.89 6.32
CA ASN A 167 0.86 8.08 4.92
C ASN A 167 -0.04 7.26 3.99
N VAL A 168 -0.89 7.95 3.23
CA VAL A 168 -1.86 7.33 2.31
C VAL A 168 -1.21 6.49 1.21
N ARG A 169 0.05 6.77 0.83
CA ARG A 169 0.80 6.00 -0.17
C ARG A 169 1.44 4.73 0.41
N ASN A 170 1.46 4.60 1.74
CA ASN A 170 2.03 3.47 2.47
C ASN A 170 0.97 2.55 3.09
N LEU A 171 -0.32 2.96 3.12
CA LEU A 171 -1.37 2.23 3.82
C LEU A 171 -2.36 1.54 2.89
N PHE A 172 -2.50 0.23 3.03
CA PHE A 172 -3.47 -0.59 2.29
C PHE A 172 -4.39 -1.41 3.21
N THR A 173 -5.47 -1.94 2.63
CA THR A 173 -6.39 -2.85 3.33
C THR A 173 -5.78 -4.25 3.38
N GLY A 174 -5.11 -4.60 4.48
CA GLY A 174 -4.56 -5.94 4.72
C GLY A 174 -5.38 -6.70 5.76
N THR A 175 -5.48 -8.03 5.64
CA THR A 175 -6.17 -8.84 6.66
C THR A 175 -5.38 -8.85 7.96
N ARG A 176 -6.07 -9.07 9.09
CA ARG A 176 -5.42 -9.23 10.40
C ARG A 176 -4.36 -10.32 10.41
N ALA A 177 -4.62 -11.42 9.72
CA ALA A 177 -3.70 -12.55 9.57
C ALA A 177 -2.45 -12.16 8.76
N LEU A 178 -2.62 -11.50 7.62
CA LEU A 178 -1.51 -11.03 6.78
C LEU A 178 -0.64 -10.02 7.53
N ASN A 179 -1.27 -9.07 8.24
CA ASN A 179 -0.54 -8.02 8.96
C ASN A 179 0.24 -8.58 10.15
N ALA A 180 -0.39 -9.38 11.01
CA ALA A 180 0.30 -10.01 12.14
C ALA A 180 -0.42 -11.27 12.65
N ASN A 181 0.17 -12.44 12.47
CA ASN A 181 -0.38 -13.68 12.99
C ASN A 181 0.52 -14.27 14.08
N PHE A 182 0.27 -13.94 15.34
CA PHE A 182 1.04 -14.47 16.48
C PHE A 182 0.90 -15.98 16.77
N GLU A 183 -0.07 -16.68 16.17
CA GLU A 183 -0.16 -18.15 16.30
C GLU A 183 0.64 -18.88 15.22
N ASP A 184 0.89 -18.21 14.09
CA ASP A 184 1.75 -18.67 13.00
C ASP A 184 2.49 -17.46 12.41
N GLU A 185 3.52 -16.99 13.13
CA GLU A 185 4.19 -15.72 12.84
C GLU A 185 4.75 -15.63 11.43
N LYS A 186 5.30 -16.75 10.95
CA LYS A 186 5.88 -16.87 9.61
C LYS A 186 4.84 -16.74 8.49
N SER A 187 3.55 -16.80 8.82
CA SER A 187 2.47 -16.55 7.86
C SER A 187 2.14 -15.06 7.68
N SER A 188 2.87 -14.15 8.34
CA SER A 188 2.51 -12.74 8.42
C SER A 188 3.69 -11.79 8.23
N MET A 189 3.40 -10.55 7.85
CA MET A 189 4.39 -9.53 7.55
C MET A 189 5.27 -9.20 8.76
N VAL A 190 4.67 -9.10 9.96
CA VAL A 190 5.40 -8.71 11.17
C VAL A 190 6.62 -9.58 11.46
N TYR A 191 6.60 -10.87 11.11
CA TYR A 191 7.75 -11.76 11.28
C TYR A 191 8.95 -11.31 10.43
N TYR A 192 8.71 -10.99 9.16
CA TYR A 192 9.74 -10.53 8.24
C TYR A 192 10.21 -9.11 8.59
N GLU A 193 9.28 -8.23 8.95
CA GLU A 193 9.58 -6.86 9.40
C GLU A 193 10.46 -6.86 10.65
N ASN A 194 10.17 -7.72 11.64
CA ASN A 194 10.99 -7.86 12.84
C ASN A 194 12.37 -8.43 12.53
N SER A 195 12.47 -9.36 11.57
CA SER A 195 13.77 -9.91 11.15
C SER A 195 14.66 -8.83 10.55
N ILE A 196 14.09 -7.93 9.74
CA ILE A 196 14.79 -6.79 9.15
C ILE A 196 15.15 -5.76 10.23
N ALA A 197 14.21 -5.42 11.12
CA ALA A 197 14.43 -4.45 12.19
C ALA A 197 15.56 -4.89 13.12
N ASN A 198 15.61 -6.18 13.49
CA ASN A 198 16.68 -6.72 14.31
C ASN A 198 18.04 -6.59 13.60
N TYR A 199 18.12 -6.94 12.31
CA TYR A 199 19.35 -6.82 11.53
C TYR A 199 19.87 -5.38 11.42
N ILE A 200 18.99 -4.38 11.36
CA ILE A 200 19.41 -2.96 11.30
C ILE A 200 20.00 -2.48 12.63
N VAL A 201 19.57 -3.07 13.75
CA VAL A 201 19.98 -2.66 15.11
C VAL A 201 21.19 -3.46 15.62
N GLU A 202 21.46 -4.63 15.06
CA GLU A 202 22.69 -5.42 15.31
C GLU A 202 23.98 -4.68 14.93
#